data_AF-A0A182US72-F1
#
_entry.id   AF-A0A182US72-F1
#
_cell.length_a   1.000
_cell.length_b   1.000
_cell.length_c   1.000
_cell.angle_alpha   90.00
_cell.angle_beta   90.00
_cell.angle_gamma   90.00
#
_symmetry.space_group_name_H-M   'P 1'
#
loop_
_entity.id
_entity.type
_entity.pdbx_description
1 polymer ?
#
loop_
_entity_poly.entity_id
_entity_poly.type
_entity_poly.pdbx_seq_one_letter_code
_entity_poly.pdbx_strand_id
1 'polypeptide(L)'
;MEISLMVLVPLVAILGFIYHYITKGNKYFHDKPIPSLAVEPLFGSTRRLMMKQTSFHDFVISIYNKYPLVKVFGMIDTMLPMFVVRDPELLKRIAVKDFEYFMNHRPVFGNNDDPHNEALFGKTLIAITDQKWRDMRATLSPAFTGSKMRQMFELIVECSSNMAQHYKEQIRSNGAGSREHEMKDVFTRYANDHMMEIDLTVLVPLVAILGLIYHYITKGNKYFHEKPIPSLATEPLFGSTRRLLLKKTSFTDFVISIYNKYPLVKVFGMMDTMLPMFVVRDPELIKRITVKDFDYFMNHRPVFGNNDNPHSTALFGKTLVSLNDQKWRDMRATLSPAFTGSKMRQMFELIVECSSNMAQYYKEQIRSNGAGSREHEMKDVFTRYANDVIATCAFGIKVDSLKNAENDFFVNVQANTTLSF
;
A
#
# COMPACT_ATOMS: atom_id res chain seq x y z
N MET A 1 -21.29 17.71 11.99
CA MET A 1 -20.19 16.83 11.52
C MET A 1 -20.84 15.68 10.79
N GLU A 2 -21.26 15.89 9.55
CA GLU A 2 -21.85 14.82 8.73
C GLU A 2 -20.69 14.02 8.13
N ILE A 3 -20.54 12.76 8.56
CA ILE A 3 -19.65 11.82 7.87
C ILE A 3 -20.26 11.64 6.48
N SER A 4 -19.66 12.32 5.49
CA SER A 4 -20.13 12.27 4.10
C SER A 4 -20.29 10.82 3.66
N LEU A 5 -21.42 10.50 3.01
CA LEU A 5 -21.74 9.18 2.48
C LEU A 5 -20.56 8.58 1.67
N MET A 6 -19.74 9.44 1.07
CA MET A 6 -18.53 9.12 0.30
C MET A 6 -17.40 8.47 1.12
N VAL A 7 -17.34 8.70 2.44
CA VAL A 7 -16.39 8.06 3.36
C VAL A 7 -17.02 6.86 4.06
N LEU A 8 -18.32 6.95 4.38
CA LEU A 8 -19.06 5.87 5.01
C LEU A 8 -19.13 4.63 4.11
N VAL A 9 -19.41 4.80 2.82
CA VAL A 9 -19.54 3.69 1.86
C VAL A 9 -18.25 2.86 1.72
N PRO A 10 -17.05 3.44 1.46
CA PRO A 10 -15.83 2.65 1.38
C PRO A 10 -15.43 2.05 2.73
N LEU A 11 -15.70 2.73 3.85
CA LEU A 11 -15.41 2.20 5.17
C LEU A 11 -16.31 1.01 5.52
N VAL A 12 -17.60 1.08 5.19
CA VAL A 12 -18.54 -0.05 5.30
C VAL A 12 -18.16 -1.17 4.32
N ALA A 13 -17.69 -0.85 3.12
CA ALA A 13 -17.21 -1.86 2.17
C ALA A 13 -15.94 -2.57 2.66
N ILE A 14 -14.99 -1.84 3.26
CA ILE A 14 -13.79 -2.40 3.87
C ILE A 14 -14.15 -3.26 5.09
N LEU A 15 -14.99 -2.77 5.98
CA LEU A 15 -15.48 -3.55 7.13
C LEU A 15 -16.26 -4.78 6.68
N GLY A 16 -17.07 -4.66 5.62
CA GLY A 16 -17.79 -5.77 5.01
C GLY A 16 -16.85 -6.79 4.36
N PHE A 17 -15.78 -6.34 3.72
CA PHE A 17 -14.75 -7.21 3.15
C PHE A 17 -13.96 -7.93 4.24
N ILE A 18 -13.55 -7.22 5.30
CA ILE A 18 -12.87 -7.80 6.47
C ILE A 18 -13.79 -8.82 7.14
N TYR A 19 -15.06 -8.46 7.38
CA TYR A 19 -16.06 -9.37 7.93
C TYR A 19 -16.24 -10.61 7.03
N HIS A 20 -16.34 -10.44 5.71
CA HIS A 20 -16.45 -11.55 4.78
C HIS A 20 -15.20 -12.44 4.79
N TYR A 21 -14.01 -11.85 4.78
CA TYR A 21 -12.74 -12.58 4.82
C TYR A 21 -12.62 -13.40 6.11
N ILE A 22 -12.96 -12.79 7.26
CA ILE A 22 -12.95 -13.44 8.57
C ILE A 22 -14.00 -14.57 8.62
N THR A 23 -15.22 -14.30 8.17
CA THR A 23 -16.32 -15.28 8.23
C THR A 23 -16.27 -16.36 7.16
N LYS A 24 -15.43 -16.23 6.13
CA LYS A 24 -15.30 -17.24 5.06
C LYS A 24 -14.88 -18.60 5.61
N GLY A 25 -14.00 -18.62 6.60
CA GLY A 25 -13.53 -19.85 7.28
C GLY A 25 -14.62 -20.54 8.11
N ASN A 26 -15.62 -19.80 8.58
CA ASN A 26 -16.66 -20.29 9.49
C ASN A 26 -17.56 -21.37 8.90
N LYS A 27 -17.57 -21.51 7.56
CA LYS A 27 -18.36 -22.52 6.84
C LYS A 27 -17.64 -23.86 6.65
N TYR A 28 -16.39 -23.99 7.07
CA TYR A 28 -15.55 -25.16 6.75
C TYR A 28 -16.17 -26.51 7.15
N PHE A 29 -16.86 -26.57 8.30
CA PHE A 29 -17.51 -27.80 8.79
C PHE A 29 -18.97 -27.95 8.35
N HIS A 30 -19.54 -26.98 7.64
CA HIS A 30 -20.95 -26.99 7.24
C HIS A 30 -21.25 -28.12 6.23
N ASP A 31 -20.30 -28.42 5.35
CA ASP A 31 -20.47 -29.41 4.28
C ASP A 31 -19.76 -30.74 4.60
N LYS A 32 -19.32 -30.94 5.84
CA LYS A 32 -18.60 -32.15 6.28
C LYS A 32 -19.48 -32.96 7.25
N PRO A 33 -19.42 -34.31 7.19
CA PRO A 33 -20.21 -35.19 8.07
C PRO A 33 -19.61 -35.28 9.48
N ILE A 34 -19.15 -34.16 10.04
CA ILE A 34 -18.45 -34.09 11.33
C ILE A 34 -19.18 -33.06 12.20
N PRO A 35 -19.66 -33.43 13.40
CA PRO A 35 -20.28 -32.47 14.32
C PRO A 35 -19.32 -31.32 14.62
N SER A 36 -19.80 -30.08 14.69
CA SER A 36 -18.95 -28.93 15.03
C SER A 36 -19.55 -28.08 16.16
N LEU A 37 -18.70 -27.34 16.87
CA LEU A 37 -19.14 -26.34 17.83
C LEU A 37 -19.79 -25.15 17.10
N ALA A 38 -20.74 -24.49 17.77
CA ALA A 38 -21.32 -23.25 17.26
C ALA A 38 -20.22 -22.24 16.92
N VAL A 39 -20.35 -21.60 15.76
CA VAL A 39 -19.34 -20.68 15.21
C VAL A 39 -19.96 -19.30 15.15
N GLU A 40 -19.28 -18.32 15.75
CA GLU A 40 -19.66 -16.92 15.69
C GLU A 40 -18.78 -16.15 14.70
N PRO A 41 -19.31 -15.08 14.06
CA PRO A 41 -18.65 -14.43 12.92
C PRO A 41 -17.19 -14.00 13.13
N LEU A 42 -16.84 -13.47 14.31
CA LEU A 42 -15.52 -12.87 14.55
C LEU A 42 -14.56 -13.77 15.35
N PHE A 43 -15.09 -14.65 16.21
CA PHE A 43 -14.30 -15.41 17.18
C PHE A 43 -14.40 -16.93 16.98
N GLY A 44 -15.02 -17.38 15.90
CA GLY A 44 -15.29 -18.79 15.67
C GLY A 44 -16.05 -19.40 16.86
N SER A 45 -15.58 -20.55 17.34
CA SER A 45 -16.11 -21.27 18.50
C SER A 45 -15.51 -20.84 19.84
N THR A 46 -14.57 -19.89 19.85
CA THR A 46 -13.77 -19.52 21.04
C THR A 46 -14.18 -18.18 21.68
N ARG A 47 -15.33 -17.60 21.32
CA ARG A 47 -15.81 -16.30 21.86
C ARG A 47 -15.72 -16.20 23.39
N ARG A 48 -16.22 -17.20 24.12
CA ARG A 48 -16.27 -17.16 25.58
C ARG A 48 -14.87 -17.06 26.20
N LEU A 49 -13.89 -17.71 25.56
CA LEU A 49 -12.49 -17.64 25.95
C LEU A 49 -11.90 -16.25 25.63
N MET A 50 -12.11 -15.75 24.41
CA MET A 50 -11.59 -14.45 23.97
C MET A 50 -12.17 -13.26 24.73
N MET A 51 -13.45 -13.34 25.11
CA MET A 51 -14.15 -12.33 25.92
C MET A 51 -13.88 -12.47 27.42
N LYS A 52 -12.91 -13.31 27.83
CA LYS A 52 -12.56 -13.61 29.24
C LYS A 52 -13.77 -14.01 30.10
N GLN A 53 -14.80 -14.61 29.51
CA GLN A 53 -16.01 -15.05 30.23
C GLN A 53 -15.81 -16.38 30.96
N THR A 54 -14.75 -17.12 30.63
CA THR A 54 -14.40 -18.42 31.20
C THR A 54 -12.88 -18.55 31.22
N SER A 55 -12.36 -19.30 32.20
CA SER A 55 -10.95 -19.71 32.18
C SER A 55 -10.70 -20.67 31.00
N PHE A 56 -9.43 -20.78 30.57
CA PHE A 56 -9.04 -21.75 29.54
C PHE A 56 -9.35 -23.19 29.96
N HIS A 57 -9.14 -23.51 31.23
CA HIS A 57 -9.42 -24.83 31.79
C HIS A 57 -10.91 -25.18 31.69
N ASP A 58 -11.78 -24.31 32.20
CA ASP A 58 -13.23 -24.54 32.16
C ASP A 58 -13.75 -24.59 30.73
N PHE A 59 -13.17 -23.79 29.83
CA PHE A 59 -13.49 -23.82 28.41
C PHE A 59 -13.18 -25.19 27.79
N VAL A 60 -11.96 -25.70 28.00
CA VAL A 60 -11.54 -27.02 27.49
C VAL A 60 -12.41 -28.14 28.06
N ILE A 61 -12.69 -28.13 29.36
CA ILE A 61 -13.59 -29.11 30.00
C ILE A 61 -14.99 -29.04 29.41
N SER A 62 -15.53 -27.83 29.23
CA SER A 62 -16.88 -27.64 28.68
C SER A 62 -16.99 -28.17 27.26
N ILE A 63 -15.96 -27.96 26.45
CA ILE A 63 -15.89 -28.48 25.07
C ILE A 63 -15.76 -29.99 25.08
N TYR A 64 -14.86 -30.52 25.90
CA TYR A 64 -14.67 -31.96 26.03
C TYR A 64 -16.00 -32.61 26.43
N ASN A 65 -16.69 -32.13 27.45
CA ASN A 65 -17.92 -32.77 27.93
C ASN A 65 -19.16 -32.56 27.04
N LYS A 66 -19.13 -31.64 26.07
CA LYS A 66 -20.30 -31.27 25.25
C LYS A 66 -20.80 -32.39 24.31
N TYR A 67 -19.89 -33.20 23.78
CA TYR A 67 -20.24 -34.30 22.86
C TYR A 67 -19.67 -35.64 23.36
N PRO A 68 -20.25 -36.24 24.42
CA PRO A 68 -19.71 -37.44 25.10
C PRO A 68 -19.58 -38.68 24.20
N LEU A 69 -20.47 -38.83 23.22
CA LEU A 69 -20.56 -40.01 22.36
C LEU A 69 -19.82 -39.85 21.02
N VAL A 70 -19.26 -38.67 20.74
CA VAL A 70 -18.64 -38.36 19.45
C VAL A 70 -17.13 -38.54 19.54
N LYS A 71 -16.57 -39.35 18.63
CA LYS A 71 -15.13 -39.65 18.58
C LYS A 71 -14.27 -38.46 18.16
N VAL A 72 -14.75 -37.67 17.21
CA VAL A 72 -14.08 -36.49 16.66
C VAL A 72 -15.12 -35.43 16.32
N PHE A 73 -14.88 -34.18 16.71
CA PHE A 73 -15.72 -33.05 16.33
C PHE A 73 -14.87 -31.85 15.92
N GLY A 74 -15.44 -30.97 15.11
CA GLY A 74 -14.80 -29.74 14.64
C GLY A 74 -15.00 -28.57 15.60
N MET A 75 -14.00 -27.71 15.68
CA MET A 75 -14.13 -26.36 16.24
C MET A 75 -13.39 -25.39 15.33
N ILE A 76 -13.81 -24.13 15.30
CA ILE A 76 -13.05 -23.10 14.59
C ILE A 76 -12.47 -22.19 15.65
N ASP A 77 -11.15 -22.17 15.78
CA ASP A 77 -10.52 -21.19 16.65
C ASP A 77 -10.12 -19.97 15.83
N THR A 78 -10.79 -18.86 16.10
CA THR A 78 -10.78 -17.63 15.30
C THR A 78 -11.05 -17.92 13.82
N MET A 79 -10.00 -18.18 13.04
CA MET A 79 -10.03 -18.41 11.59
C MET A 79 -9.71 -19.85 11.19
N LEU A 80 -9.16 -20.64 12.11
CA LEU A 80 -8.55 -21.93 11.79
C LEU A 80 -9.50 -23.08 12.17
N PRO A 81 -9.88 -23.95 11.22
CA PRO A 81 -10.61 -25.16 11.55
C PRO A 81 -9.70 -26.16 12.27
N MET A 82 -10.18 -26.69 13.39
CA MET A 82 -9.47 -27.66 14.22
C MET A 82 -10.36 -28.87 14.51
N PHE A 83 -9.73 -30.03 14.62
CA PHE A 83 -10.39 -31.26 15.03
C PHE A 83 -10.06 -31.54 16.50
N VAL A 84 -11.09 -31.77 17.29
CA VAL A 84 -10.95 -32.24 18.67
C VAL A 84 -11.17 -33.75 18.66
N VAL A 85 -10.10 -34.50 18.95
CA VAL A 85 -10.12 -35.97 19.00
C VAL A 85 -10.34 -36.41 20.45
N ARG A 86 -11.35 -37.25 20.68
CA ARG A 86 -11.68 -37.79 22.00
C ARG A 86 -11.44 -39.28 22.15
N ASP A 87 -11.50 -40.03 21.05
CA ASP A 87 -11.32 -41.48 21.05
C ASP A 87 -9.88 -41.83 21.51
N PRO A 88 -9.68 -42.49 22.66
CA PRO A 88 -8.35 -42.78 23.20
C PRO A 88 -7.50 -43.65 22.28
N GLU A 89 -8.12 -44.59 21.56
CA GLU A 89 -7.42 -45.45 20.60
C GLU A 89 -6.94 -44.65 19.38
N LEU A 90 -7.75 -43.68 18.93
CA LEU A 90 -7.37 -42.78 17.84
C LEU A 90 -6.26 -41.83 18.28
N LEU A 91 -6.33 -41.27 19.49
CA LEU A 91 -5.27 -40.45 20.07
C LEU A 91 -3.97 -41.23 20.19
N LYS A 92 -4.02 -42.48 20.67
CA LYS A 92 -2.87 -43.37 20.75
C LYS A 92 -2.27 -43.65 19.38
N ARG A 93 -3.12 -43.89 18.37
CA ARG A 93 -2.67 -44.07 16.98
C ARG A 93 -1.97 -42.81 16.45
N ILE A 94 -2.56 -41.64 16.63
CA ILE A 94 -1.99 -40.35 16.20
C ILE A 94 -0.65 -40.08 16.91
N ALA A 95 -0.59 -40.29 18.22
CA ALA A 95 0.58 -39.98 19.03
C ALA A 95 1.75 -40.97 18.86
N VAL A 96 1.49 -42.18 18.33
CA VAL A 96 2.48 -43.26 18.22
C VAL A 96 2.76 -43.65 16.78
N LYS A 97 1.73 -44.06 16.02
CA LYS A 97 1.91 -44.59 14.66
C LYS A 97 2.00 -43.48 13.62
N ASP A 98 1.08 -42.53 13.70
CA ASP A 98 0.95 -41.47 12.69
C ASP A 98 1.66 -40.18 13.13
N PHE A 99 2.49 -40.23 14.17
CA PHE A 99 3.13 -39.06 14.78
C PHE A 99 3.96 -38.25 13.77
N GLU A 100 4.51 -38.91 12.76
CA GLU A 100 5.27 -38.25 11.68
C GLU A 100 4.44 -37.22 10.89
N TYR A 101 3.13 -37.37 10.83
CA TYR A 101 2.24 -36.40 10.17
C TYR A 101 1.79 -35.28 11.12
N PHE A 102 2.04 -35.40 12.43
CA PHE A 102 1.56 -34.49 13.49
C PHE A 102 2.68 -34.03 14.43
N MET A 103 3.89 -33.83 13.88
CA MET A 103 5.08 -33.57 14.69
C MET A 103 5.08 -32.20 15.40
N ASN A 104 4.38 -31.22 14.83
CA ASN A 104 4.37 -29.85 15.31
C ASN A 104 3.06 -29.50 16.03
N HIS A 105 3.16 -28.74 17.11
CA HIS A 105 2.02 -28.08 17.74
C HIS A 105 1.83 -26.68 17.16
N ARG A 106 0.62 -26.14 17.33
CA ARG A 106 0.33 -24.76 16.94
C ARG A 106 1.17 -23.80 17.80
N PRO A 107 1.90 -22.83 17.21
CA PRO A 107 2.54 -21.78 17.97
C PRO A 107 1.44 -20.93 18.63
N VAL A 108 1.33 -21.03 19.96
CA VAL A 108 0.37 -20.24 20.73
C VAL A 108 0.94 -18.83 21.00
N PHE A 109 2.27 -18.68 21.01
CA PHE A 109 2.97 -17.45 21.37
C PHE A 109 4.15 -17.15 20.43
N GLY A 110 3.90 -16.43 19.33
CA GLY A 110 4.94 -15.85 18.47
C GLY A 110 5.55 -16.80 17.43
N ASN A 111 6.42 -16.24 16.58
CA ASN A 111 7.08 -16.96 15.49
C ASN A 111 8.36 -17.63 16.01
N ASN A 112 8.52 -18.93 15.74
CA ASN A 112 9.47 -19.81 16.44
C ASN A 112 10.90 -19.78 15.88
N ASP A 113 11.13 -19.05 14.79
CA ASP A 113 12.41 -19.00 14.08
C ASP A 113 13.25 -17.75 14.39
N ASP A 114 12.74 -16.81 15.17
CA ASP A 114 13.47 -15.60 15.54
C ASP A 114 14.43 -15.88 16.72
N PRO A 115 15.76 -15.77 16.52
CA PRO A 115 16.75 -15.96 17.59
C PRO A 115 16.65 -14.93 18.72
N HIS A 116 15.96 -13.81 18.50
CA HIS A 116 15.69 -12.76 19.49
C HIS A 116 14.31 -12.87 20.15
N ASN A 117 13.57 -13.97 19.91
CA ASN A 117 12.27 -14.15 20.55
C ASN A 117 12.44 -14.42 22.06
N GLU A 118 12.27 -13.35 22.85
CA GLU A 118 12.25 -13.35 24.33
C GLU A 118 10.86 -13.66 24.90
N ALA A 119 9.93 -14.20 24.09
CA ALA A 119 8.64 -14.65 24.61
C ALA A 119 8.86 -15.58 25.82
N LEU A 120 8.12 -15.34 26.90
CA LEU A 120 8.25 -16.00 28.20
C LEU A 120 8.25 -17.55 28.10
N PHE A 121 7.65 -18.07 27.02
CA PHE A 121 7.56 -19.49 26.71
C PHE A 121 8.26 -19.92 25.41
N GLY A 122 8.87 -19.01 24.64
CA GLY A 122 9.39 -19.27 23.29
C GLY A 122 10.50 -20.33 23.21
N LYS A 123 11.20 -20.58 24.34
CA LYS A 123 12.24 -21.62 24.46
C LYS A 123 11.80 -22.85 25.25
N THR A 124 10.53 -22.94 25.61
CA THR A 124 10.01 -24.06 26.40
C THR A 124 9.67 -25.27 25.53
N LEU A 125 9.59 -26.43 26.18
CA LEU A 125 9.25 -27.72 25.57
C LEU A 125 7.93 -27.66 24.78
N ILE A 126 7.00 -26.81 25.19
CA ILE A 126 5.68 -26.62 24.57
C ILE A 126 5.69 -25.63 23.38
N ALA A 127 6.83 -25.04 23.03
CA ALA A 127 6.95 -24.01 22.00
C ALA A 127 7.89 -24.40 20.85
N ILE A 128 8.93 -25.20 21.08
CA ILE A 128 9.90 -25.63 20.05
C ILE A 128 9.29 -26.56 19.01
N THR A 129 9.58 -26.38 17.72
CA THR A 129 9.04 -27.21 16.61
C THR A 129 10.14 -27.99 15.88
N ASP A 130 9.72 -28.87 14.97
CA ASP A 130 10.56 -29.53 13.97
C ASP A 130 11.73 -30.33 14.56
N GLN A 131 12.93 -30.22 13.99
CA GLN A 131 14.08 -31.04 14.39
C GLN A 131 14.49 -30.78 15.85
N LYS A 132 14.41 -29.52 16.31
CA LYS A 132 14.71 -29.14 17.70
C LYS A 132 13.79 -29.86 18.68
N TRP A 133 12.49 -30.01 18.34
CA TRP A 133 11.56 -30.79 19.15
C TRP A 133 11.93 -32.27 19.21
N ARG A 134 12.30 -32.86 18.06
CA ARG A 134 12.69 -34.28 18.01
C ARG A 134 13.91 -34.57 18.88
N ASP A 135 14.93 -33.73 18.80
CA ASP A 135 16.18 -33.91 19.54
C ASP A 135 15.94 -33.77 21.06
N MET A 136 15.14 -32.79 21.46
CA MET A 136 14.75 -32.59 22.85
C MET A 136 13.90 -33.75 23.38
N ARG A 137 12.92 -34.23 22.60
CA ARG A 137 12.08 -35.38 22.96
C ARG A 137 12.91 -36.65 23.14
N ALA A 138 13.86 -36.92 22.24
CA ALA A 138 14.73 -38.09 22.34
C ALA A 138 15.56 -38.05 23.64
N THR A 139 16.03 -36.86 24.03
CA THR A 139 16.80 -36.64 25.25
C THR A 139 15.96 -36.81 26.52
N LEU A 140 14.70 -36.34 26.51
CA LEU A 140 13.82 -36.37 27.68
C LEU A 140 13.06 -37.69 27.86
N SER A 141 12.77 -38.42 26.79
CA SER A 141 11.94 -39.64 26.85
C SER A 141 12.38 -40.67 27.93
N PRO A 142 13.69 -40.92 28.17
CA PRO A 142 14.15 -41.82 29.24
C PRO A 142 13.80 -41.35 30.67
N ALA A 143 13.55 -40.05 30.86
CA ALA A 143 13.15 -39.49 32.15
C ALA A 143 11.64 -39.71 32.43
N PHE A 144 10.82 -39.87 31.39
CA PHE A 144 9.36 -39.98 31.47
C PHE A 144 8.85 -41.40 31.19
N THR A 145 9.42 -42.41 31.87
CA THR A 145 8.90 -43.78 31.79
C THR A 145 7.53 -43.90 32.47
N GLY A 146 6.71 -44.88 32.08
CA GLY A 146 5.37 -45.05 32.65
C GLY A 146 5.32 -45.30 34.17
N SER A 147 6.42 -45.77 34.77
CA SER A 147 6.55 -45.88 36.23
C SER A 147 6.90 -44.53 36.88
N LYS A 148 7.87 -43.81 36.31
CA LYS A 148 8.26 -42.48 36.77
C LYS A 148 7.13 -41.47 36.62
N MET A 149 6.40 -41.50 35.51
CA MET A 149 5.23 -40.63 35.30
C MET A 149 4.12 -40.87 36.32
N ARG A 150 3.90 -42.12 36.77
CA ARG A 150 2.94 -42.42 37.84
C ARG A 150 3.38 -41.82 39.18
N GLN A 151 4.65 -41.97 39.53
CA GLN A 151 5.21 -41.36 40.74
C GLN A 151 5.15 -39.83 40.68
N MET A 152 5.50 -39.25 39.53
CA MET A 152 5.38 -37.80 39.31
C MET A 152 3.94 -37.33 39.43
N PHE A 153 2.96 -38.09 38.92
CA PHE A 153 1.55 -37.73 39.03
C PHE A 153 1.10 -37.69 40.49
N GLU A 154 1.45 -38.69 41.29
CA GLU A 154 1.15 -38.71 42.73
C GLU A 154 1.75 -37.50 43.44
N LEU A 155 3.03 -37.18 43.17
CA LEU A 155 3.69 -36.00 43.71
C LEU A 155 3.04 -34.69 43.25
N ILE A 156 2.61 -34.58 41.99
CA ILE A 156 1.90 -33.40 41.48
C ILE A 156 0.54 -33.25 42.18
N VAL A 157 -0.19 -34.34 42.40
CA VAL A 157 -1.47 -34.33 43.13
C VAL A 157 -1.24 -33.92 44.59
N GLU A 158 -0.21 -34.42 45.24
CA GLU A 158 0.14 -34.04 46.61
C GLU A 158 0.56 -32.57 46.69
N CYS A 159 1.49 -32.12 45.84
CA CYS A 159 1.92 -30.72 45.76
C CYS A 159 0.76 -29.77 45.47
N SER A 160 -0.13 -30.12 44.53
CA SER A 160 -1.29 -29.29 44.19
C SER A 160 -2.32 -29.26 45.31
N SER A 161 -2.50 -30.37 46.04
CA SER A 161 -3.38 -30.42 47.21
C SER A 161 -2.83 -29.57 48.36
N ASN A 162 -1.52 -29.68 48.66
CA ASN A 162 -0.84 -28.86 49.66
C ASN A 162 -0.89 -27.38 49.29
N MET A 163 -0.68 -27.05 48.01
CA MET A 163 -0.79 -25.69 47.49
C MET A 163 -2.22 -25.16 47.61
N ALA A 164 -3.23 -25.93 47.22
CA ALA A 164 -4.63 -25.54 47.32
C ALA A 164 -5.06 -25.33 48.78
N GLN A 165 -4.57 -26.16 49.69
CA GLN A 165 -4.82 -26.00 51.12
C GLN A 165 -4.15 -24.74 51.67
N HIS A 166 -2.87 -24.51 51.32
CA HIS A 166 -2.16 -23.29 51.70
C HIS A 166 -2.84 -22.02 51.17
N TYR A 167 -3.34 -22.03 49.94
CA TYR A 167 -4.11 -20.92 49.38
C TYR A 167 -5.46 -20.73 50.11
N LYS A 168 -6.17 -21.81 50.45
CA LYS A 168 -7.42 -21.73 51.22
C LYS A 168 -7.18 -21.14 52.62
N GLU A 169 -6.06 -21.48 53.26
CA GLU A 169 -5.64 -20.94 54.55
C GLU A 169 -5.23 -19.47 54.46
N GLN A 170 -4.50 -19.07 53.41
CA GLN A 170 -4.13 -17.67 53.14
C GLN A 170 -5.34 -16.78 52.78
N ILE A 171 -6.33 -17.30 52.03
CA ILE A 171 -7.57 -16.58 51.72
C ILE A 171 -8.40 -16.36 52.99
N ARG A 172 -8.37 -17.31 53.93
CA ARG A 172 -8.99 -17.18 55.25
C ARG A 172 -8.31 -16.16 56.16
N SER A 173 -6.98 -15.98 56.05
CA SER A 173 -6.24 -15.07 56.93
C SER A 173 -6.15 -13.62 56.44
N ASN A 174 -6.11 -13.37 55.13
CA ASN A 174 -5.83 -12.03 54.58
C ASN A 174 -6.96 -11.36 53.79
N GLY A 175 -8.14 -11.98 53.66
CA GLY A 175 -9.24 -11.44 52.85
C GLY A 175 -8.92 -11.51 51.35
N ALA A 176 -9.91 -11.94 50.56
CA ALA A 176 -9.73 -12.44 49.19
C ALA A 176 -9.14 -11.46 48.14
N GLY A 177 -8.88 -10.19 48.47
CA GLY A 177 -8.55 -9.15 47.49
C GLY A 177 -7.08 -9.03 47.07
N SER A 178 -6.12 -9.44 47.90
CA SER A 178 -4.74 -8.93 47.74
C SER A 178 -3.86 -9.64 46.70
N ARG A 179 -4.16 -10.88 46.28
CA ARG A 179 -3.27 -11.67 45.40
C ARG A 179 -3.85 -12.16 44.08
N GLU A 180 -5.17 -12.14 43.90
CA GLU A 180 -5.75 -12.28 42.56
C GLU A 180 -5.24 -11.17 41.63
N HIS A 181 -4.86 -10.03 42.21
CA HIS A 181 -4.17 -8.91 41.56
C HIS A 181 -2.79 -9.29 41.01
N GLU A 182 -1.93 -10.05 41.71
CA GLU A 182 -0.54 -10.31 41.28
C GLU A 182 -0.47 -11.25 40.06
N MET A 183 -1.22 -12.36 40.04
CA MET A 183 -1.19 -13.27 38.88
C MET A 183 -1.89 -12.69 37.66
N LYS A 184 -3.02 -11.97 37.87
CA LYS A 184 -3.65 -11.21 36.79
C LYS A 184 -2.72 -10.11 36.30
N ASP A 185 -1.97 -9.42 37.16
CA ASP A 185 -1.00 -8.40 36.76
C ASP A 185 0.12 -8.97 35.90
N VAL A 186 0.68 -10.13 36.24
CA VAL A 186 1.77 -10.73 35.44
C VAL A 186 1.28 -11.11 34.04
N PHE A 187 0.12 -11.77 33.94
CA PHE A 187 -0.46 -12.11 32.63
C PHE A 187 -1.00 -10.88 31.87
N THR A 188 -1.47 -9.84 32.58
CA THR A 188 -1.96 -8.59 31.96
C THR A 188 -0.81 -7.71 31.49
N ARG A 189 0.30 -7.62 32.23
CA ARG A 189 1.53 -6.93 31.78
C ARG A 189 2.10 -7.60 30.54
N TYR A 190 2.15 -8.93 30.50
CA TYR A 190 2.62 -9.67 29.33
C TYR A 190 1.65 -9.59 28.14
N ALA A 191 0.34 -9.65 28.39
CA ALA A 191 -0.66 -9.45 27.34
C ALA A 191 -0.62 -8.04 26.76
N ASN A 192 -0.40 -7.01 27.58
CA ASN A 192 -0.26 -5.62 27.13
C ASN A 192 1.05 -5.37 26.36
N ASP A 193 2.14 -6.07 26.69
CA ASP A 193 3.42 -5.92 25.99
C ASP A 193 3.44 -6.62 24.60
N HIS A 194 2.59 -7.64 24.38
CA HIS A 194 2.69 -8.50 23.19
C HIS A 194 1.39 -8.74 22.39
N MET A 195 0.20 -8.45 22.93
CA MET A 195 -0.97 -8.28 22.08
C MET A 195 -0.94 -6.84 21.57
N MET A 196 -0.76 -6.65 20.26
CA MET A 196 -1.24 -5.43 19.62
C MET A 196 -2.77 -5.43 19.69
N GLU A 197 -3.32 -5.13 20.87
CA GLU A 197 -4.56 -4.39 20.91
C GLU A 197 -4.27 -3.11 20.12
N ILE A 198 -5.07 -2.81 19.09
CA ILE A 198 -5.06 -1.48 18.50
C ILE A 198 -5.59 -0.58 19.61
N ASP A 199 -4.68 -0.12 20.46
CA ASP A 199 -5.02 0.62 21.65
C ASP A 199 -5.78 1.87 21.20
N LEU A 200 -6.89 2.15 21.88
CA LEU A 200 -7.70 3.33 21.61
C LEU A 200 -6.83 4.60 21.69
N THR A 201 -5.76 4.55 22.50
CA THR A 201 -4.74 5.60 22.63
C THR A 201 -3.91 5.83 21.36
N VAL A 202 -3.77 4.86 20.46
CA VAL A 202 -3.07 4.97 19.15
C VAL A 202 -4.07 5.26 18.03
N LEU A 203 -5.27 4.67 18.10
CA LEU A 203 -6.31 4.89 17.11
C LEU A 203 -6.83 6.34 17.12
N VAL A 204 -7.05 6.92 18.30
CA VAL A 204 -7.53 8.30 18.45
C VAL A 204 -6.58 9.33 17.84
N PRO A 205 -5.26 9.35 18.13
CA PRO A 205 -4.34 10.27 17.48
C PRO A 205 -4.20 9.98 15.99
N LEU A 206 -4.25 8.71 15.54
CA LEU A 206 -4.24 8.39 14.12
C LEU A 206 -5.45 8.98 13.39
N VAL A 207 -6.66 8.81 13.93
CA VAL A 207 -7.89 9.39 13.38
C VAL A 207 -7.86 10.92 13.45
N ALA A 208 -7.33 11.50 14.54
CA ALA A 208 -7.15 12.94 14.66
C ALA A 208 -6.16 13.49 13.61
N ILE A 209 -5.03 12.80 13.39
CA ILE A 209 -4.04 13.15 12.36
C ILE A 209 -4.68 13.04 10.97
N LEU A 210 -5.40 11.95 10.67
CA LEU A 210 -6.11 11.80 9.40
C LEU A 210 -7.19 12.88 9.21
N GLY A 211 -7.90 13.25 10.28
CA GLY A 211 -8.87 14.34 10.28
C GLY A 211 -8.22 15.71 10.04
N LEU A 212 -7.07 15.98 10.67
CA LEU A 212 -6.29 17.19 10.47
C LEU A 212 -5.72 17.26 9.05
N ILE A 213 -5.21 16.15 8.51
CA ILE A 213 -4.75 16.04 7.13
C ILE A 213 -5.91 16.29 6.18
N TYR A 214 -7.06 15.64 6.40
CA TYR A 214 -8.26 15.84 5.60
C TYR A 214 -8.73 17.30 5.64
N HIS A 215 -8.75 17.92 6.82
CA HIS A 215 -9.11 19.32 6.98
C HIS A 215 -8.11 20.24 6.26
N TYR A 216 -6.81 20.02 6.43
CA TYR A 216 -5.77 20.76 5.74
C TYR A 216 -5.93 20.67 4.22
N ILE A 217 -6.22 19.47 3.70
CA ILE A 217 -6.41 19.24 2.27
C ILE A 217 -7.70 19.90 1.74
N THR A 218 -8.80 19.81 2.50
CA THR A 218 -10.10 20.32 2.03
C THR A 218 -10.34 21.79 2.34
N LYS A 219 -9.53 22.43 3.20
CA LYS A 219 -9.66 23.85 3.57
C LYS A 219 -9.67 24.77 2.34
N GLY A 220 -8.86 24.46 1.33
CA GLY A 220 -8.77 25.24 0.09
C GLY A 220 -10.00 25.13 -0.82
N ASN A 221 -10.82 24.09 -0.67
CA ASN A 221 -11.92 23.80 -1.61
C ASN A 221 -13.00 24.88 -1.63
N LYS A 222 -13.09 25.71 -0.56
CA LYS A 222 -14.04 26.83 -0.48
C LYS A 222 -13.60 28.09 -1.23
N TYR A 223 -12.35 28.16 -1.70
CA TYR A 223 -11.76 29.37 -2.29
C TYR A 223 -12.62 30.00 -3.40
N PHE A 224 -13.18 29.19 -4.29
CA PHE A 224 -14.02 29.68 -5.38
C PHE A 224 -15.50 29.80 -5.02
N HIS A 225 -15.97 29.14 -3.95
CA HIS A 225 -17.35 29.28 -3.48
C HIS A 225 -17.64 30.68 -2.93
N GLU A 226 -16.61 31.36 -2.43
CA GLU A 226 -16.72 32.71 -1.87
C GLU A 226 -16.55 33.82 -2.92
N LYS A 227 -16.27 33.47 -4.18
CA LYS A 227 -16.01 34.44 -5.25
C LYS A 227 -17.15 34.44 -6.28
N PRO A 228 -17.45 35.59 -6.91
CA PRO A 228 -18.48 35.70 -7.95
C PRO A 228 -17.98 35.16 -9.30
N ILE A 229 -17.26 34.04 -9.30
CA ILE A 229 -16.77 33.38 -10.52
C ILE A 229 -17.24 31.92 -10.56
N PRO A 230 -17.73 31.44 -11.72
CA PRO A 230 -18.05 30.03 -11.87
C PRO A 230 -16.83 29.17 -11.59
N SER A 231 -17.02 27.98 -11.02
CA SER A 231 -15.93 27.06 -10.73
C SER A 231 -16.27 25.62 -11.11
N LEU A 232 -15.25 24.82 -11.41
CA LEU A 232 -15.40 23.38 -11.54
C LEU A 232 -15.70 22.76 -10.17
N ALA A 233 -16.48 21.68 -10.19
CA ALA A 233 -16.69 20.87 -8.99
C ALA A 233 -15.33 20.44 -8.41
N THR A 234 -15.20 20.62 -7.10
CA THR A 234 -13.97 20.32 -6.37
C THR A 234 -14.22 19.10 -5.49
N GLU A 235 -13.51 18.01 -5.76
CA GLU A 235 -13.55 16.79 -4.96
C GLU A 235 -12.46 16.82 -3.87
N PRO A 236 -12.69 16.22 -2.68
CA PRO A 236 -11.65 16.06 -1.68
C PRO A 236 -10.42 15.33 -2.25
N LEU A 237 -9.22 15.75 -1.84
CA LEU A 237 -7.90 15.25 -2.27
C LEU A 237 -7.50 15.58 -3.73
N PHE A 238 -8.41 15.43 -4.69
CA PHE A 238 -8.08 15.53 -6.11
C PHE A 238 -8.44 16.88 -6.75
N GLY A 239 -9.14 17.75 -6.01
CA GLY A 239 -9.67 18.99 -6.56
C GLY A 239 -10.60 18.72 -7.76
N SER A 240 -10.41 19.47 -8.83
CA SER A 240 -11.11 19.34 -10.12
C SER A 240 -10.37 18.43 -11.13
N THR A 241 -9.18 17.91 -10.78
CA THR A 241 -8.29 17.17 -11.71
C THR A 241 -8.30 15.66 -11.50
N ARG A 242 -9.28 15.11 -10.76
CA ARG A 242 -9.40 13.65 -10.50
C ARG A 242 -9.25 12.77 -11.74
N ARG A 243 -9.94 13.11 -12.83
CA ARG A 243 -9.91 12.30 -14.07
C ARG A 243 -8.52 12.26 -14.69
N LEU A 244 -7.78 13.36 -14.60
CA LEU A 244 -6.41 13.49 -15.09
C LEU A 244 -5.45 12.67 -14.21
N LEU A 245 -5.54 12.83 -12.88
CA LEU A 245 -4.67 12.13 -11.92
C LEU A 245 -4.89 10.60 -11.93
N LEU A 246 -6.13 10.14 -12.11
CA LEU A 246 -6.45 8.72 -12.24
C LEU A 246 -6.19 8.15 -13.65
N LYS A 247 -5.50 8.89 -14.53
CA LYS A 247 -5.22 8.52 -15.93
C LYS A 247 -6.47 8.06 -16.71
N LYS A 248 -7.66 8.56 -16.34
CA LYS A 248 -8.94 8.22 -17.01
C LYS A 248 -9.17 9.03 -18.29
N THR A 249 -8.41 10.09 -18.50
CA THR A 249 -8.48 10.96 -19.68
C THR A 249 -7.07 11.50 -19.96
N SER A 250 -6.78 11.79 -21.22
CA SER A 250 -5.53 12.44 -21.59
C SER A 250 -5.52 13.89 -21.11
N PHE A 251 -4.34 14.49 -20.97
CA PHE A 251 -4.23 15.92 -20.64
C PHE A 251 -4.93 16.80 -21.68
N THR A 252 -4.76 16.48 -22.97
CA THR A 252 -5.39 17.21 -24.07
C THR A 252 -6.92 17.13 -24.01
N ASP A 253 -7.48 15.93 -23.83
CA ASP A 253 -8.92 15.75 -23.72
C ASP A 253 -9.48 16.44 -22.48
N PHE A 254 -8.72 16.42 -21.37
CA PHE A 254 -9.09 17.15 -20.17
C PHE A 254 -9.19 18.65 -20.45
N VAL A 255 -8.16 19.26 -21.07
CA VAL A 255 -8.14 20.69 -21.43
C VAL A 255 -9.31 21.05 -22.36
N ILE A 256 -9.57 20.24 -23.39
CA ILE A 256 -10.70 20.44 -24.30
C ILE A 256 -12.03 20.35 -23.54
N SER A 257 -12.18 19.37 -22.64
CA SER A 257 -13.41 19.17 -21.89
C SER A 257 -13.72 20.33 -20.94
N ILE A 258 -12.72 20.87 -20.24
CA ILE A 258 -12.91 22.00 -19.33
C ILE A 258 -13.14 23.30 -20.12
N TYR A 259 -12.47 23.46 -21.27
CA TYR A 259 -12.72 24.57 -22.16
C TYR A 259 -14.17 24.54 -22.65
N ASN A 260 -14.68 23.42 -23.12
CA ASN A 260 -16.05 23.35 -23.67
C ASN A 260 -17.16 23.41 -22.60
N LYS A 261 -16.85 23.23 -21.31
CA LYS A 261 -17.86 23.14 -20.25
C LYS A 261 -18.61 24.44 -19.96
N TYR A 262 -17.95 25.60 -20.07
CA TYR A 262 -18.54 26.90 -19.76
C TYR A 262 -18.42 27.89 -20.93
N PRO A 263 -19.08 27.64 -22.09
CA PRO A 263 -18.85 28.33 -23.36
C PRO A 263 -19.00 29.86 -23.29
N LEU A 264 -19.92 30.35 -22.46
CA LEU A 264 -20.24 31.78 -22.35
C LEU A 264 -19.40 32.51 -21.28
N VAL A 265 -18.58 31.78 -20.53
CA VAL A 265 -17.84 32.34 -19.39
C VAL A 265 -16.41 32.69 -19.80
N LYS A 266 -16.03 33.94 -19.54
CA LYS A 266 -14.68 34.47 -19.85
C LYS A 266 -13.58 33.89 -18.97
N VAL A 267 -13.88 33.70 -17.68
CA VAL A 267 -12.95 33.16 -16.67
C VAL A 267 -13.73 32.30 -15.69
N PHE A 268 -13.20 31.12 -15.38
CA PHE A 268 -13.74 30.27 -14.32
C PHE A 268 -12.61 29.67 -13.48
N GLY A 269 -12.93 29.29 -12.25
CA GLY A 269 -11.99 28.69 -11.31
C GLY A 269 -11.93 27.17 -11.42
N MET A 270 -10.78 26.59 -11.10
CA MET A 270 -10.65 25.17 -10.81
C MET A 270 -9.62 24.96 -9.72
N MET A 271 -9.78 23.90 -8.92
CA MET A 271 -8.77 23.51 -7.95
C MET A 271 -7.91 22.42 -8.57
N ASP A 272 -6.62 22.64 -8.77
CA ASP A 272 -5.73 21.53 -9.09
C ASP A 272 -5.12 20.99 -7.81
N THR A 273 -5.61 19.83 -7.37
CA THR A 273 -5.40 19.31 -6.01
C THR A 273 -5.70 20.40 -4.97
N MET A 274 -4.66 21.03 -4.42
CA MET A 274 -4.72 22.05 -3.37
C MET A 274 -4.72 23.48 -3.90
N LEU A 275 -4.31 23.69 -5.16
CA LEU A 275 -3.98 25.01 -5.69
C LEU A 275 -5.18 25.59 -6.46
N PRO A 276 -5.67 26.79 -6.10
CA PRO A 276 -6.69 27.47 -6.87
C PRO A 276 -6.09 27.99 -8.19
N MET A 277 -6.73 27.67 -9.31
CA MET A 277 -6.32 28.07 -10.65
C MET A 277 -7.45 28.76 -11.38
N PHE A 278 -7.13 29.84 -12.08
CA PHE A 278 -8.07 30.55 -12.94
C PHE A 278 -7.86 30.10 -14.38
N VAL A 279 -8.91 29.61 -15.02
CA VAL A 279 -8.91 29.25 -16.43
C VAL A 279 -9.46 30.43 -17.22
N VAL A 280 -8.60 31.05 -18.03
CA VAL A 280 -8.93 32.21 -18.84
C VAL A 280 -9.25 31.76 -20.26
N ARG A 281 -10.38 32.24 -20.81
CA ARG A 281 -10.84 31.91 -22.17
C ARG A 281 -10.96 33.11 -23.09
N ASP A 282 -11.19 34.30 -22.54
CA ASP A 282 -11.38 35.51 -23.32
C ASP A 282 -10.06 35.94 -23.99
N PRO A 283 -9.96 35.98 -25.33
CA PRO A 283 -8.71 36.30 -26.03
C PRO A 283 -8.13 37.67 -25.65
N GLU A 284 -8.99 38.66 -25.41
CA GLU A 284 -8.56 39.99 -24.97
C GLU A 284 -7.94 39.95 -23.56
N LEU A 285 -8.47 39.11 -22.68
CA LEU A 285 -7.89 38.93 -21.34
C LEU A 285 -6.59 38.14 -21.40
N ILE A 286 -6.49 37.12 -22.26
CA ILE A 286 -5.25 36.39 -22.51
C ILE A 286 -4.18 37.37 -23.00
N LYS A 287 -4.47 38.18 -24.02
CA LYS A 287 -3.56 39.20 -24.54
C LYS A 287 -3.15 40.21 -23.46
N ARG A 288 -4.09 40.61 -22.60
CA ARG A 288 -3.78 41.51 -21.49
C ARG A 288 -2.78 40.87 -20.51
N ILE A 289 -3.04 39.64 -20.07
CA ILE A 289 -2.19 38.89 -19.13
C ILE A 289 -0.81 38.60 -19.73
N THR A 290 -0.74 38.16 -20.99
CA THR A 290 0.50 37.70 -21.61
C THR A 290 1.34 38.81 -22.23
N VAL A 291 0.77 39.99 -22.47
CA VAL A 291 1.47 41.12 -23.13
C VAL A 291 1.46 42.39 -22.28
N LYS A 292 0.28 42.93 -21.95
CA LYS A 292 0.17 44.25 -21.30
C LYS A 292 0.61 44.22 -19.84
N ASP A 293 0.14 43.20 -19.11
CA ASP A 293 0.35 43.03 -17.68
C ASP A 293 1.40 41.93 -17.41
N PHE A 294 2.26 41.62 -18.39
CA PHE A 294 3.21 40.49 -18.35
C PHE A 294 4.12 40.54 -17.12
N ASP A 295 4.52 41.73 -16.67
CA ASP A 295 5.40 41.89 -15.51
C ASP A 295 4.80 41.32 -14.21
N TYR A 296 3.46 41.21 -14.12
CA TYR A 296 2.77 40.55 -13.01
C TYR A 296 2.64 39.03 -13.16
N PHE A 297 2.80 38.49 -14.38
CA PHE A 297 2.51 37.09 -14.75
C PHE A 297 3.72 36.39 -15.39
N MET A 298 4.94 36.78 -15.02
CA MET A 298 6.18 36.32 -15.66
C MET A 298 6.44 34.81 -15.46
N ASN A 299 6.15 34.30 -14.26
CA ASN A 299 6.61 32.98 -13.84
C ASN A 299 5.62 31.88 -14.20
N HIS A 300 6.14 30.76 -14.67
CA HIS A 300 5.35 29.57 -14.93
C HIS A 300 5.17 28.79 -13.63
N ARG A 301 4.10 27.98 -13.56
CA ARG A 301 3.94 27.07 -12.43
C ARG A 301 5.10 26.06 -12.41
N PRO A 302 5.77 25.84 -11.27
CA PRO A 302 6.78 24.80 -11.17
C PRO A 302 6.14 23.42 -11.33
N VAL A 303 6.50 22.71 -12.40
CA VAL A 303 6.03 21.34 -12.68
C VAL A 303 6.99 20.29 -12.11
N PHE A 304 8.29 20.62 -11.99
CA PHE A 304 9.35 19.68 -11.60
C PHE A 304 9.99 19.97 -10.23
N GLY A 305 9.25 20.61 -9.32
CA GLY A 305 9.76 21.00 -8.01
C GLY A 305 10.35 22.41 -7.97
N ASN A 306 10.87 22.81 -6.80
CA ASN A 306 11.30 24.18 -6.54
C ASN A 306 12.74 24.40 -7.01
N ASN A 307 12.96 25.43 -7.83
CA ASN A 307 14.25 25.71 -8.49
C ASN A 307 15.20 26.57 -7.64
N ASP A 308 14.83 26.84 -6.40
CA ASP A 308 15.56 27.74 -5.50
C ASP A 308 16.74 27.06 -4.81
N ASN A 309 16.85 25.72 -4.85
CA ASN A 309 17.99 25.01 -4.28
C ASN A 309 19.19 25.04 -5.25
N PRO A 310 20.29 25.76 -4.94
CA PRO A 310 21.49 25.83 -5.78
C PRO A 310 22.16 24.45 -5.97
N HIS A 311 21.94 23.53 -5.02
CA HIS A 311 22.50 22.18 -5.01
C HIS A 311 21.62 21.14 -5.68
N SER A 312 20.48 21.54 -6.26
CA SER A 312 19.66 20.61 -7.03
C SER A 312 20.42 20.13 -8.28
N THR A 313 20.59 18.81 -8.37
CA THR A 313 21.13 18.12 -9.55
C THR A 313 20.11 18.01 -10.68
N ALA A 314 18.85 18.40 -10.43
CA ALA A 314 17.79 18.36 -11.44
C ALA A 314 18.03 19.42 -12.53
N LEU A 315 18.50 18.96 -13.69
CA LEU A 315 18.78 19.82 -14.86
C LEU A 315 17.50 20.47 -15.42
N PHE A 316 16.36 19.78 -15.37
CA PHE A 316 15.08 20.30 -15.85
C PHE A 316 14.64 21.59 -15.15
N GLY A 317 14.96 21.74 -13.87
CA GLY A 317 14.69 22.96 -13.11
C GLY A 317 15.50 24.18 -13.55
N LYS A 318 16.59 23.97 -14.29
CA LYS A 318 17.47 25.02 -14.82
C LYS A 318 17.19 25.39 -16.27
N THR A 319 16.19 24.75 -16.90
CA THR A 319 15.78 25.04 -18.28
C THR A 319 14.98 26.33 -18.37
N LEU A 320 14.99 26.99 -19.53
CA LEU A 320 14.32 28.27 -19.75
C LEU A 320 12.83 28.24 -19.37
N VAL A 321 12.13 27.12 -19.55
CA VAL A 321 10.69 27.02 -19.23
C VAL A 321 10.40 26.89 -17.73
N SER A 322 11.42 26.60 -16.92
CA SER A 322 11.31 26.39 -15.48
C SER A 322 11.92 27.54 -14.65
N LEU A 323 12.79 28.36 -15.24
CA LEU A 323 13.40 29.49 -14.55
C LEU A 323 12.35 30.58 -14.23
N ASN A 324 12.59 31.28 -13.12
CA ASN A 324 11.75 32.38 -12.65
C ASN A 324 12.51 33.71 -12.68
N ASP A 325 11.74 34.79 -12.76
CA ASP A 325 12.17 36.18 -12.55
C ASP A 325 13.38 36.58 -13.41
N GLN A 326 14.38 37.24 -12.79
CA GLN A 326 15.55 37.75 -13.48
C GLN A 326 16.36 36.65 -14.17
N LYS A 327 16.47 35.46 -13.56
CA LYS A 327 17.20 34.32 -14.15
C LYS A 327 16.58 33.91 -15.48
N TRP A 328 15.25 33.92 -15.56
CA TRP A 328 14.54 33.67 -16.81
C TRP A 328 14.78 34.79 -17.83
N ARG A 329 14.72 36.06 -17.41
CA ARG A 329 14.96 37.21 -18.30
C ARG A 329 16.35 37.17 -18.92
N ASP A 330 17.37 36.90 -18.11
CA ASP A 330 18.76 36.83 -18.56
C ASP A 330 18.95 35.66 -19.54
N MET A 331 18.47 34.46 -19.19
CA MET A 331 18.56 33.28 -20.07
C MET A 331 17.80 33.50 -21.38
N ARG A 332 16.62 34.11 -21.34
CA ARG A 332 15.84 34.46 -22.54
C ARG A 332 16.59 35.44 -23.41
N ALA A 333 17.20 36.48 -22.84
CA ALA A 333 18.00 37.45 -23.57
C ALA A 333 19.22 36.79 -24.24
N THR A 334 19.86 35.84 -23.57
CA THR A 334 20.98 35.07 -24.12
C THR A 334 20.57 34.14 -25.28
N LEU A 335 19.42 33.47 -25.18
CA LEU A 335 18.99 32.48 -26.18
C LEU A 335 18.25 33.10 -27.39
N SER A 336 17.56 34.24 -27.21
CA SER A 336 16.75 34.85 -28.28
C SER A 336 17.52 35.15 -29.58
N PRO A 337 18.78 35.62 -29.56
CA PRO A 337 19.56 35.87 -30.78
C PRO A 337 19.76 34.63 -31.67
N ALA A 338 19.74 33.42 -31.09
CA ALA A 338 19.87 32.16 -31.84
C ALA A 338 18.65 31.88 -32.74
N PHE A 339 17.49 32.46 -32.43
CA PHE A 339 16.23 32.22 -33.13
C PHE A 339 15.76 33.42 -33.99
N THR A 340 16.69 34.30 -34.37
CA THR A 340 16.37 35.40 -35.30
C THR A 340 15.96 34.88 -36.68
N GLY A 341 15.19 35.67 -37.44
CA GLY A 341 14.75 35.26 -38.79
C GLY A 341 15.90 34.90 -39.74
N SER A 342 17.08 35.53 -39.58
CA SER A 342 18.28 35.16 -40.34
C SER A 342 18.80 33.77 -39.97
N LYS A 343 18.89 33.46 -38.67
CA LYS A 343 19.30 32.14 -38.18
C LYS A 343 18.31 31.04 -38.53
N MET A 344 17.01 31.33 -38.44
CA MET A 344 15.96 30.41 -38.87
C MET A 344 16.06 30.05 -40.36
N ARG A 345 16.42 31.02 -41.23
CA ARG A 345 16.67 30.73 -42.65
C ARG A 345 17.88 29.82 -42.86
N GLN A 346 18.95 29.99 -42.09
CA GLN A 346 20.11 29.10 -42.15
C GLN A 346 19.76 27.68 -41.68
N MET A 347 19.00 27.55 -40.60
CA MET A 347 18.53 26.24 -40.11
C MET A 347 17.59 25.55 -41.11
N PHE A 348 16.80 26.31 -41.89
CA PHE A 348 15.87 25.74 -42.86
C PHE A 348 16.57 24.85 -43.90
N GLU A 349 17.74 25.25 -44.40
CA GLU A 349 18.50 24.43 -45.34
C GLU A 349 18.90 23.08 -44.74
N LEU A 350 19.33 23.07 -43.48
CA LEU A 350 19.67 21.85 -42.73
C LEU A 350 18.44 20.96 -42.51
N ILE A 351 17.29 21.57 -42.17
CA ILE A 351 16.02 20.85 -41.98
C ILE A 351 15.58 20.19 -43.29
N VAL A 352 15.72 20.88 -44.43
CA VAL A 352 15.41 20.34 -45.76
C VAL A 352 16.33 19.16 -46.10
N GLU A 353 17.62 19.24 -45.74
CA GLU A 353 18.55 18.12 -45.90
C GLU A 353 18.10 16.91 -45.07
N CYS A 354 17.82 17.08 -43.78
CA CYS A 354 17.31 16.00 -42.93
C CYS A 354 16.00 15.39 -43.47
N SER A 355 15.09 16.23 -43.97
CA SER A 355 13.82 15.79 -44.57
C SER A 355 14.05 14.96 -45.83
N SER A 356 15.00 15.39 -46.67
CA SER A 356 15.36 14.69 -47.91
C SER A 356 16.00 13.34 -47.61
N ASN A 357 16.87 13.27 -46.61
CA ASN A 357 17.51 12.04 -46.15
C ASN A 357 16.47 11.03 -45.63
N MET A 358 15.51 11.49 -44.81
CA MET A 358 14.40 10.66 -44.35
C MET A 358 13.58 10.11 -45.53
N ALA A 359 13.19 10.98 -46.47
CA ALA A 359 12.42 10.57 -47.64
C ALA A 359 13.19 9.58 -48.52
N GLN A 360 14.49 9.78 -48.71
CA GLN A 360 15.34 8.87 -49.45
C GLN A 360 15.46 7.51 -48.77
N TYR A 361 15.69 7.48 -47.45
CA TYR A 361 15.76 6.24 -46.68
C TYR A 361 14.52 5.37 -46.88
N TYR A 362 13.32 5.94 -46.73
CA TYR A 362 12.09 5.17 -46.92
C TYR A 362 11.85 4.78 -48.38
N LYS A 363 12.22 5.61 -49.36
CA LYS A 363 12.20 5.22 -50.79
C LYS A 363 13.09 4.02 -51.07
N GLU A 364 14.27 3.97 -50.45
CA GLU A 364 15.21 2.84 -50.58
C GLU A 364 14.63 1.58 -49.93
N GLN A 365 14.05 1.70 -48.73
CA GLN A 365 13.39 0.59 -48.03
C GLN A 365 12.20 0.01 -48.84
N ILE A 366 11.43 0.85 -49.52
CA ILE A 366 10.34 0.42 -50.41
C ILE A 366 10.91 -0.37 -51.60
N ARG A 367 12.01 0.11 -52.20
CA ARG A 367 12.66 -0.56 -53.34
C ARG A 367 13.28 -1.90 -52.97
N SER A 368 13.85 -2.03 -51.77
CA SER A 368 14.54 -3.25 -51.33
C SER A 368 13.61 -4.39 -50.91
N ASN A 369 12.38 -4.09 -50.48
CA ASN A 369 11.46 -5.08 -49.91
C ASN A 369 10.50 -5.75 -50.91
N GLY A 370 10.57 -5.42 -52.21
CA GLY A 370 9.63 -5.95 -53.20
C GLY A 370 8.18 -5.48 -52.99
N ALA A 371 7.19 -6.20 -53.52
CA ALA A 371 5.77 -5.81 -53.51
C ALA A 371 5.05 -5.94 -52.14
N GLY A 372 5.78 -6.09 -51.03
CA GLY A 372 5.22 -6.21 -49.68
C GLY A 372 4.96 -4.86 -49.02
N SER A 373 3.78 -4.67 -48.44
CA SER A 373 3.50 -3.53 -47.54
C SER A 373 4.36 -3.63 -46.28
N ARG A 374 4.99 -2.53 -45.88
CA ARG A 374 5.74 -2.43 -44.62
C ARG A 374 5.10 -1.37 -43.73
N GLU A 375 4.77 -1.78 -42.53
CA GLU A 375 4.24 -0.89 -41.50
C GLU A 375 5.40 -0.25 -40.74
N HIS A 376 5.26 1.05 -40.45
CA HIS A 376 6.23 1.82 -39.68
C HIS A 376 5.53 2.52 -38.52
N GLU A 377 6.14 2.49 -37.34
CA GLU A 377 5.64 3.20 -36.17
C GLU A 377 6.02 4.68 -36.28
N MET A 378 5.04 5.53 -36.55
CA MET A 378 5.28 6.93 -36.92
C MET A 378 5.89 7.76 -35.78
N LYS A 379 5.66 7.41 -34.51
CA LYS A 379 6.32 8.10 -33.41
C LYS A 379 7.83 7.85 -33.43
N ASP A 380 8.31 6.64 -33.67
CA ASP A 380 9.74 6.34 -33.82
C ASP A 380 10.34 7.09 -35.03
N VAL A 381 9.66 7.06 -36.18
CA VAL A 381 10.08 7.79 -37.39
C VAL A 381 10.30 9.27 -37.11
N PHE A 382 9.29 9.94 -36.55
CA PHE A 382 9.36 11.37 -36.28
C PHE A 382 10.27 11.72 -35.09
N THR A 383 10.44 10.81 -34.13
CA THR A 383 11.40 11.00 -33.02
C THR A 383 12.83 11.00 -33.56
N ARG A 384 13.17 10.06 -34.44
CA ARG A 384 14.49 9.99 -35.11
C ARG A 384 14.73 11.20 -36.00
N TYR A 385 13.74 11.58 -36.80
CA TYR A 385 13.83 12.78 -37.64
C TYR A 385 14.04 14.06 -36.81
N ALA A 386 13.25 14.27 -35.77
CA ALA A 386 13.38 15.44 -34.90
C ALA A 386 14.76 15.47 -34.20
N ASN A 387 15.25 14.30 -33.77
CA ASN A 387 16.58 14.16 -33.20
C ASN A 387 17.68 14.59 -34.19
N ASP A 388 17.63 14.12 -35.43
CA ASP A 388 18.61 14.48 -36.47
C ASP A 388 18.56 15.98 -36.80
N VAL A 389 17.37 16.57 -36.86
CA VAL A 389 17.20 18.02 -37.07
C VAL A 389 17.84 18.80 -35.93
N ILE A 390 17.60 18.41 -34.67
CA ILE A 390 18.19 19.07 -33.50
C ILE A 390 19.71 18.88 -33.48
N ALA A 391 20.20 17.65 -33.69
CA ALA A 391 21.64 17.35 -33.74
C ALA A 391 22.36 18.21 -34.79
N THR A 392 21.77 18.32 -35.98
CA THR A 392 22.36 19.06 -37.09
C THR A 392 22.28 20.57 -36.86
N CYS A 393 21.12 21.09 -36.44
CA CYS A 393 20.94 22.55 -36.30
C CYS A 393 21.61 23.11 -35.04
N ALA A 394 21.52 22.42 -33.91
CA ALA A 394 22.02 22.93 -32.64
C ALA A 394 23.49 22.59 -32.38
N PHE A 395 23.95 21.42 -32.84
CA PHE A 395 25.30 20.92 -32.57
C PHE A 395 26.18 20.80 -33.82
N GLY A 396 25.62 20.95 -35.02
CA GLY A 396 26.37 20.79 -36.27
C GLY A 396 26.76 19.35 -36.57
N ILE A 397 26.11 18.36 -35.92
CA ILE A 397 26.47 16.95 -36.02
C ILE A 397 25.46 16.22 -36.91
N LYS A 398 25.96 15.52 -37.93
CA LYS A 398 25.14 14.63 -38.77
C LYS A 398 25.14 13.23 -38.17
N VAL A 399 23.99 12.81 -37.66
CA VAL A 399 23.82 11.54 -36.94
C VAL A 399 23.25 10.44 -37.85
N ASP A 400 22.27 10.80 -38.70
CA ASP A 400 21.50 9.88 -39.56
C ASP A 400 20.90 8.72 -38.75
N SER A 401 20.04 9.07 -37.80
CA SER A 401 19.44 8.14 -36.81
C SER A 401 18.52 7.09 -37.42
N LEU A 402 18.16 7.24 -38.69
CA LEU A 402 17.36 6.27 -39.45
C LEU A 402 18.22 5.13 -40.00
N LYS A 403 19.42 5.44 -40.52
CA LYS A 403 20.38 4.42 -40.97
C LYS A 403 21.15 3.81 -39.80
N ASN A 404 21.59 4.65 -38.87
CA ASN A 404 22.36 4.24 -37.69
C ASN A 404 21.44 4.18 -36.47
N ALA A 405 20.66 3.10 -36.38
CA ALA A 405 19.57 2.99 -35.42
C ALA A 405 20.03 3.05 -33.94
N GLU A 406 21.27 2.61 -33.65
CA GLU A 406 21.87 2.53 -32.31
C GLU A 406 22.91 3.63 -32.06
N ASN A 407 22.82 4.76 -32.76
CA ASN A 407 23.77 5.84 -32.53
C ASN A 407 23.66 6.41 -31.10
N ASP A 408 24.81 6.73 -30.50
CA ASP A 408 24.91 7.18 -29.11
C ASP A 408 24.05 8.42 -28.83
N PHE A 409 23.93 9.33 -29.80
CA PHE A 409 23.17 10.57 -29.62
C PHE A 409 21.68 10.27 -29.42
N PHE A 410 21.08 9.49 -30.31
CA PHE A 410 19.68 9.10 -30.27
C PHE A 410 19.35 8.24 -29.05
N VAL A 411 20.19 7.24 -28.74
CA VAL A 411 19.97 6.35 -27.58
C VAL A 411 19.97 7.15 -26.27
N ASN A 412 20.94 8.05 -26.09
CA ASN A 412 21.00 8.90 -24.90
C ASN A 412 19.84 9.90 -24.83
N VAL A 413 19.42 10.48 -25.95
CA VAL A 413 18.24 11.37 -25.99
C VAL A 413 16.97 10.60 -25.65
N GLN A 414 16.77 9.42 -26.22
CA GLN A 414 15.60 8.59 -25.97
C GLN A 414 15.51 8.15 -24.51
N ALA A 415 16.64 7.77 -23.89
CA ALA A 415 16.70 7.40 -22.48
C ALA A 415 16.28 8.56 -21.55
N ASN A 416 16.64 9.80 -21.89
CA ASN A 416 16.35 10.98 -21.07
C ASN A 416 14.98 11.63 -21.37
N THR A 417 14.37 11.33 -22.52
CA THR A 417 13.09 11.91 -22.96
C THR A 417 11.90 10.96 -22.81
N THR A 418 12.15 9.66 -22.67
CA THR A 418 11.10 8.68 -22.38
C THR A 418 10.68 8.78 -20.92
N LEU A 419 9.72 9.66 -20.63
CA LEU A 419 9.07 9.72 -19.33
C LEU A 419 8.15 8.50 -19.20
N SER A 420 8.64 7.42 -18.58
CA SER A 420 7.83 6.29 -18.15
C SER A 420 7.02 6.71 -16.91
N PHE A 421 5.72 6.98 -17.10
CA PHE A 421 4.79 7.36 -16.02
C PHE A 421 3.85 6.23 -15.63
#